data_AF-A0A0F0HPC3-F1
#
_entry.id   AF-A0A0F0HPC3-F1
#
_cell.length_a   1.000
_cell.length_b   1.000
_cell.length_c   1.000
_cell.angle_alpha   90.00
_cell.angle_beta   90.00
_cell.angle_gamma   90.00
#
_symmetry.space_group_name_H-M   'P 1'
#
loop_
_entity.id
_entity.type
_entity.pdbx_description
1 polymer ?
#
loop_
_entity_poly.entity_id
_entity_poly.type
_entity_poly.pdbx_seq_one_letter_code
_entity_poly.pdbx_strand_id
1 'polypeptide(L)'
;MATIRILICQDCQTTETLPPYEGDPRNDTALEYATSKHAYPNGDRHFGRLYGPVEAGVWDNREAREEILKQLWQREGHTGMEPWVYQAVDTLKADAMQCWRSRQRPETCSDFHSSKKLLVPPTARDRKSEGLAKWDRANPGAQRYLCDYCPIRSVAEQQVRRQQGLYK
;
A
#
# COMPACT_ATOMS: atom_id res chain seq x y z
N MET A 1 -37.04 9.04 5.18
CA MET A 1 -35.68 9.61 5.23
C MET A 1 -34.93 9.09 4.01
N ALA A 2 -34.16 9.93 3.30
CA ALA A 2 -33.40 9.46 2.15
C ALA A 2 -32.26 8.55 2.62
N THR A 3 -32.08 7.40 2.00
CA THR A 3 -31.00 6.44 2.29
C THR A 3 -30.11 6.29 1.06
N ILE A 4 -28.85 5.93 1.29
CA ILE A 4 -27.86 5.69 0.26
C ILE A 4 -27.15 4.37 0.52
N ARG A 5 -26.45 3.88 -0.51
CA ARG A 5 -25.56 2.73 -0.44
C ARG A 5 -24.14 3.18 -0.75
N ILE A 6 -23.16 2.45 -0.24
CA ILE A 6 -21.73 2.77 -0.35
C ILE A 6 -21.05 1.58 -1.00
N LEU A 7 -20.52 1.76 -2.20
CA LEU A 7 -19.70 0.76 -2.89
C LEU A 7 -18.23 1.02 -2.56
N ILE A 8 -17.55 0.01 -2.04
CA ILE A 8 -16.11 0.04 -1.80
C ILE A 8 -15.42 -0.90 -2.78
N CYS A 9 -14.39 -0.42 -3.46
CA CYS A 9 -13.48 -1.26 -4.24
C CYS A 9 -12.17 -1.39 -3.47
N GLN A 10 -11.77 -2.62 -3.12
CA GLN A 10 -10.54 -2.87 -2.38
C GLN A 10 -9.30 -2.68 -3.26
N ASP A 11 -9.40 -3.04 -4.55
CA ASP A 11 -8.27 -2.92 -5.47
C ASP A 11 -7.97 -1.47 -5.88
N CYS A 12 -9.01 -0.69 -6.23
CA CYS A 12 -8.88 0.74 -6.55
C CYS A 12 -8.70 1.64 -5.32
N GLN A 13 -9.03 1.13 -4.12
CA GLN A 13 -9.16 1.92 -2.90
C GLN A 13 -10.16 3.10 -3.02
N THR A 14 -11.22 2.91 -3.81
CA THR A 14 -12.23 3.94 -4.07
C THR A 14 -13.52 3.66 -3.32
N THR A 15 -14.24 4.73 -3.00
CA THR A 15 -15.59 4.65 -2.45
C THR A 15 -16.55 5.45 -3.32
N GLU A 16 -17.66 4.81 -3.72
CA GLU A 16 -18.73 5.41 -4.51
C GLU A 16 -20.06 5.36 -3.75
N THR A 17 -20.88 6.39 -3.92
CA THR A 17 -22.23 6.43 -3.34
C THR A 17 -23.25 6.06 -4.40
N LEU A 18 -24.16 5.15 -4.05
CA LEU A 18 -25.24 4.69 -4.91
C LEU A 18 -26.60 5.06 -4.31
N PRO A 19 -27.61 5.34 -5.16
CA PRO A 19 -28.98 5.53 -4.71
C PRO A 19 -29.50 4.27 -4.03
N PRO A 20 -30.54 4.36 -3.18
CA PRO A 20 -31.15 3.18 -2.59
C PRO A 20 -31.81 2.34 -3.69
N TYR A 21 -31.75 1.02 -3.55
CA TYR A 21 -32.37 0.09 -4.48
C TYR A 21 -32.87 -1.12 -3.69
N GLU A 22 -34.11 -1.48 -3.93
CA GLU A 22 -34.76 -2.66 -3.36
C GLU A 22 -35.17 -3.58 -4.51
N GLY A 23 -34.54 -4.76 -4.60
CA GLY A 23 -34.76 -5.70 -5.69
C GLY A 23 -33.57 -6.62 -5.92
N ASP A 24 -33.64 -7.43 -6.98
CA ASP A 24 -32.51 -8.26 -7.41
C ASP A 24 -31.34 -7.35 -7.83
N PRO A 25 -30.15 -7.49 -7.22
CA PRO A 25 -28.96 -6.70 -7.57
C PRO A 25 -28.59 -6.75 -9.05
N ARG A 26 -29.00 -7.80 -9.78
CA ARG A 26 -28.76 -7.93 -11.24
C ARG A 26 -29.56 -6.92 -12.07
N ASN A 27 -30.62 -6.37 -11.51
CA ASN A 27 -31.46 -5.36 -12.15
C ASN A 27 -31.12 -3.93 -11.67
N ASP A 28 -30.07 -3.79 -10.85
CA ASP A 28 -29.59 -2.50 -10.36
C ASP A 28 -28.61 -1.88 -11.36
N THR A 29 -29.16 -1.12 -12.30
CA THR A 29 -28.40 -0.42 -13.33
C THR A 29 -27.35 0.55 -12.78
N ALA A 30 -27.60 1.15 -11.61
CA ALA A 30 -26.65 2.07 -10.98
C ALA A 30 -25.44 1.31 -10.42
N LEU A 31 -25.68 0.16 -9.79
CA LEU A 31 -24.62 -0.74 -9.32
C LEU A 31 -23.84 -1.35 -10.48
N GLU A 32 -24.51 -1.80 -11.53
CA GLU A 32 -23.88 -2.38 -12.72
C GLU A 32 -22.96 -1.35 -13.42
N TYR A 33 -23.44 -0.12 -13.59
CA TYR A 33 -22.63 0.95 -14.15
C TYR A 33 -21.42 1.29 -13.27
N ALA A 34 -21.61 1.42 -11.95
CA ALA A 34 -20.50 1.71 -11.03
C ALA A 34 -19.44 0.60 -11.05
N THR A 35 -19.86 -0.67 -10.97
CA THR A 35 -18.94 -1.83 -11.02
C THR A 35 -18.26 -2.00 -12.38
N SER A 36 -18.83 -1.49 -13.48
CA SER A 36 -18.21 -1.52 -14.81
C SER A 36 -16.90 -0.74 -14.90
N LYS A 37 -16.72 0.27 -14.04
CA LYS A 37 -15.50 1.07 -13.95
C LYS A 37 -14.38 0.37 -13.20
N HIS A 38 -14.69 -0.71 -12.49
CA HIS A 38 -13.78 -1.46 -11.62
C HIS A 38 -13.42 -2.80 -12.24
N ALA A 39 -12.59 -2.73 -13.29
CA ALA A 39 -12.06 -3.91 -13.96
C ALA A 39 -10.59 -3.72 -14.33
N TYR A 40 -9.84 -4.82 -14.24
CA TYR A 40 -8.47 -4.90 -14.71
C TYR A 40 -8.43 -4.83 -16.25
N PRO A 41 -7.28 -4.46 -16.86
CA PRO A 41 -7.13 -4.42 -18.32
C PRO A 41 -7.38 -5.75 -19.03
N ASN A 42 -7.31 -6.87 -18.32
CA ASN A 42 -7.62 -8.21 -18.83
C ASN A 42 -9.12 -8.56 -18.79
N GLY A 43 -9.97 -7.68 -18.25
CA GLY A 43 -11.42 -7.86 -18.14
C GLY A 43 -11.90 -8.46 -16.81
N ASP A 44 -10.99 -8.86 -15.91
CA ASP A 44 -11.37 -9.36 -14.59
C ASP A 44 -11.93 -8.21 -13.73
N ARG A 45 -12.99 -8.49 -12.96
CA ARG A 45 -13.60 -7.49 -12.07
C ARG A 45 -12.78 -7.32 -10.80
N HIS A 46 -12.69 -6.09 -10.32
CA HIS A 46 -12.06 -5.83 -9.04
C HIS A 46 -12.88 -6.40 -7.89
N PHE A 47 -12.21 -6.68 -6.78
CA PHE A 47 -12.84 -7.07 -5.55
C PHE A 47 -13.44 -5.85 -4.84
N GLY A 48 -14.73 -5.92 -4.54
CA GLY A 48 -15.46 -4.83 -3.92
C GLY A 48 -16.70 -5.31 -3.19
N ARG A 49 -17.21 -4.44 -2.32
CA ARG A 49 -18.37 -4.72 -1.48
C ARG A 49 -19.32 -3.54 -1.42
N LEU A 50 -20.61 -3.85 -1.45
CA LEU A 50 -21.68 -2.89 -1.29
C LEU A 50 -22.16 -2.88 0.16
N TYR A 51 -22.26 -1.69 0.72
CA TYR A 51 -22.68 -1.42 2.09
C TYR A 51 -23.94 -0.55 2.10
N GLY A 52 -24.83 -0.77 3.06
CA GLY A 52 -26.01 0.06 3.26
C GLY A 52 -27.21 -0.71 3.83
N PRO A 53 -28.35 -0.03 4.00
CA PRO A 53 -28.57 1.40 3.75
C PRO A 53 -27.95 2.31 4.84
N VAL A 54 -27.46 3.49 4.44
CA VAL A 54 -26.98 4.56 5.33
C VAL A 54 -27.89 5.78 5.15
N GLU A 55 -28.25 6.46 6.24
CA GLU A 55 -29.08 7.66 6.16
C GLU A 55 -28.31 8.82 5.50
N ALA A 56 -28.94 9.49 4.53
CA ALA A 56 -28.32 10.60 3.78
C ALA A 56 -27.90 11.75 4.70
N GLY A 57 -28.72 12.08 5.71
CA GLY A 57 -28.39 13.14 6.68
C GLY A 57 -27.14 12.82 7.52
N VAL A 58 -26.88 11.54 7.79
CA VAL A 58 -25.64 11.09 8.46
C VAL A 58 -24.46 11.18 7.49
N TRP A 59 -24.68 10.86 6.21
CA TRP A 59 -23.64 10.91 5.18
C TRP A 59 -23.23 12.33 4.77
N ASP A 60 -24.16 13.28 4.78
CA ASP A 60 -23.90 14.70 4.50
C ASP A 60 -23.06 15.36 5.60
N ASN A 61 -23.09 14.80 6.81
CA ASN A 61 -22.17 15.20 7.87
C ASN A 61 -20.77 14.63 7.60
N ARG A 62 -19.81 15.54 7.36
CA ARG A 62 -18.42 15.19 7.07
C ARG A 62 -17.76 14.33 8.15
N GLU A 63 -17.96 14.64 9.43
CA GLU A 63 -17.32 13.89 10.54
C GLU A 63 -17.89 12.47 10.63
N ALA A 64 -19.21 12.34 10.49
CA ALA A 64 -19.87 11.05 10.49
C ALA A 64 -19.49 10.22 9.26
N ARG A 65 -19.35 10.85 8.09
CA ARG A 65 -18.85 10.20 6.87
C ARG A 65 -17.44 9.67 7.03
N GLU A 66 -16.53 10.46 7.58
CA GLU A 66 -15.13 10.05 7.82
C GLU A 66 -15.07 8.85 8.79
N GLU A 67 -15.87 8.86 9.85
CA GLU A 67 -15.92 7.76 10.82
C GLU A 67 -16.55 6.48 10.22
N ILE A 68 -17.63 6.61 9.42
CA ILE A 68 -18.22 5.48 8.69
C ILE A 68 -17.20 4.87 7.74
N LEU A 69 -16.52 5.68 6.93
CA LEU A 69 -15.48 5.20 6.02
C LEU A 69 -14.37 4.47 6.78
N LYS A 70 -13.91 5.03 7.89
CA LYS A 70 -12.89 4.41 8.74
C LYS A 70 -13.34 3.03 9.25
N GLN A 71 -14.57 2.92 9.76
CA GLN A 71 -15.11 1.64 10.24
C GLN A 71 -15.29 0.62 9.10
N LEU A 72 -15.74 1.07 7.94
CA LEU A 72 -15.91 0.20 6.77
C LEU A 72 -14.57 -0.33 6.28
N TRP A 73 -13.55 0.52 6.19
CA TRP A 73 -12.22 0.09 5.80
C TRP A 73 -11.52 -0.78 6.86
N GLN A 74 -11.80 -0.55 8.14
CA GLN A 74 -11.39 -1.45 9.22
C GLN A 74 -12.05 -2.83 9.10
N ARG A 75 -13.34 -2.89 8.77
CA ARG A 75 -14.10 -4.14 8.56
C ARG A 75 -13.67 -4.92 7.32
N GLU A 76 -13.41 -4.20 6.24
CA GLU A 76 -12.93 -4.79 4.98
C GLU A 76 -11.47 -5.21 5.07
N GLY A 77 -10.80 -4.91 6.18
CA GLY A 77 -9.42 -5.32 6.43
C GLY A 77 -8.46 -4.66 5.46
N HIS A 78 -8.38 -3.31 5.50
CA HIS A 78 -7.34 -2.47 4.87
C HIS A 78 -6.18 -3.31 4.33
N THR A 79 -6.14 -3.53 3.02
CA THR A 79 -5.05 -4.12 2.24
C THR A 79 -3.84 -4.58 3.05
N GLY A 80 -3.91 -5.81 3.57
CA GLY A 80 -2.78 -6.71 3.85
C GLY A 80 -1.81 -6.43 5.01
N MET A 81 -1.73 -5.23 5.61
CA MET A 81 -0.78 -4.98 6.72
C MET A 81 -1.29 -3.93 7.73
N GLU A 82 -0.94 -4.10 9.00
CA GLU A 82 -1.31 -3.18 10.07
C GLU A 82 -0.76 -1.75 9.81
N PRO A 83 -1.44 -0.68 10.28
CA PRO A 83 -1.03 0.71 10.01
C PRO A 83 0.43 1.04 10.37
N TRP A 84 1.00 0.40 11.39
CA TRP A 84 2.41 0.60 11.77
C TRP A 84 3.39 0.12 10.69
N VAL A 85 2.99 -0.84 9.84
CA VAL A 85 3.84 -1.37 8.77
C VAL A 85 4.02 -0.33 7.67
N TYR A 86 2.97 0.42 7.34
CA TYR A 86 3.05 1.56 6.43
C TYR A 86 3.89 2.69 7.01
N GLN A 87 3.72 2.99 8.31
CA GLN A 87 4.55 3.97 9.01
C GLN A 87 6.03 3.59 9.02
N ALA A 88 6.35 2.30 9.16
CA ALA A 88 7.72 1.81 9.09
C ALA A 88 8.32 2.05 7.70
N VAL A 89 7.57 1.77 6.63
CA VAL A 89 8.02 2.04 5.25
C VAL A 89 8.22 3.53 5.00
N ASP A 90 7.32 4.39 5.47
CA ASP A 90 7.44 5.84 5.29
C ASP A 90 8.61 6.44 6.08
N THR A 91 8.90 5.90 7.26
CA THR A 91 10.11 6.24 8.02
C THR A 91 11.38 5.88 7.24
N LEU A 92 11.44 4.68 6.65
CA LEU A 92 12.58 4.26 5.83
C LEU A 92 12.75 5.12 4.57
N LYS A 93 11.66 5.54 3.94
CA LYS A 93 11.71 6.51 2.83
C LYS A 93 12.24 7.86 3.29
N ALA A 94 11.81 8.36 4.46
CA ALA A 94 12.28 9.63 5.01
C ALA A 94 13.80 9.59 5.30
N ASP A 95 14.28 8.51 5.92
CA ASP A 95 15.70 8.28 6.20
C ASP A 95 16.53 8.18 4.91
N ALA A 96 16.02 7.47 3.91
CA ALA A 96 16.67 7.37 2.60
C ALA A 96 16.75 8.74 1.91
N MET A 97 15.69 9.54 1.99
CA MET A 97 15.67 10.92 1.47
C MET A 97 16.66 11.83 2.19
N GLN A 98 16.80 11.70 3.52
CA GLN A 98 17.79 12.46 4.27
C GLN A 98 19.22 12.07 3.87
N CYS A 99 19.49 10.78 3.70
CA CYS A 99 20.78 10.29 3.22
C CYS A 99 21.10 10.77 1.80
N TRP A 100 20.09 10.87 0.92
CA TRP A 100 20.26 11.38 -0.44
C TRP A 100 20.54 12.89 -0.44
N ARG A 101 19.80 13.66 0.37
CA ARG A 101 19.98 15.10 0.53
C ARG A 101 21.34 15.46 1.12
N SER A 102 21.83 14.70 2.11
CA SER A 102 23.14 14.96 2.74
C SER A 102 24.32 14.76 1.78
N ARG A 103 24.11 14.05 0.68
CA ARG A 103 25.09 13.81 -0.38
C ARG A 103 24.94 14.75 -1.58
N GLN A 104 24.18 15.83 -1.41
CA GLN A 104 23.90 16.83 -2.44
C GLN A 104 23.14 16.26 -3.65
N ARG A 105 22.23 15.31 -3.41
CA ARG A 105 21.31 14.77 -4.44
C ARG A 105 22.04 14.21 -5.67
N PRO A 106 22.96 13.25 -5.50
CA PRO A 106 23.76 12.76 -6.62
C PRO A 106 22.89 11.97 -7.60
N GLU A 107 23.29 11.96 -8.86
CA GLU A 107 22.65 11.16 -9.92
C GLU A 107 23.06 9.68 -9.84
N THR A 108 24.25 9.40 -9.32
CA THR A 108 24.77 8.05 -9.07
C THR A 108 25.35 7.96 -7.66
N CYS A 109 25.17 6.84 -6.96
CA CYS A 109 25.65 6.68 -5.59
C CYS A 109 26.67 5.53 -5.49
N SER A 110 27.90 5.83 -5.12
CA SER A 110 28.97 4.83 -4.93
C SER A 110 28.74 3.91 -3.73
N ASP A 111 27.94 4.34 -2.74
CA ASP A 111 27.63 3.54 -1.55
C ASP A 111 26.28 2.82 -1.65
N PHE A 112 25.70 2.76 -2.85
CA PHE A 112 24.47 2.03 -3.10
C PHE A 112 24.66 0.55 -2.73
N HIS A 113 23.76 -0.01 -1.92
CA HIS A 113 23.86 -1.38 -1.36
C HIS A 113 25.17 -1.67 -0.59
N SER A 114 25.82 -0.65 -0.03
CA SER A 114 26.96 -0.89 0.86
C SER A 114 26.53 -1.56 2.18
N SER A 115 27.43 -2.32 2.81
CA SER A 115 27.19 -3.01 4.08
C SER A 115 26.74 -2.07 5.21
N LYS A 116 27.14 -0.79 5.16
CA LYS A 116 26.74 0.27 6.10
C LYS A 116 25.27 0.68 5.97
N LYS A 117 24.61 0.34 4.85
CA LYS A 117 23.21 0.67 4.57
C LYS A 117 22.28 -0.53 4.71
N LEU A 118 22.81 -1.67 5.14
CA LEU A 118 22.01 -2.86 5.43
C LEU A 118 21.11 -2.62 6.64
N LEU A 119 19.81 -2.86 6.48
CA LEU A 119 18.84 -2.78 7.56
C LEU A 119 18.91 -4.09 8.36
N VAL A 120 19.37 -4.00 9.61
CA VAL A 120 19.49 -5.15 10.51
C VAL A 120 18.50 -4.98 11.66
N PRO A 121 17.54 -5.90 11.84
CA PRO A 121 16.62 -5.86 12.96
C PRO A 121 17.37 -5.91 14.30
N PRO A 122 16.99 -5.10 15.31
CA PRO A 122 17.65 -5.08 16.62
C PRO A 122 17.28 -6.29 17.51
N THR A 123 17.04 -7.47 16.94
CA THR A 123 16.56 -8.68 17.63
C THR A 123 17.70 -9.50 18.26
N ALA A 124 18.91 -8.96 18.36
CA ALA A 124 20.08 -9.72 18.80
C ALA A 124 19.96 -10.20 20.26
N ARG A 125 19.35 -9.39 21.13
CA ARG A 125 19.11 -9.71 22.53
C ARG A 125 18.05 -10.79 22.67
N ASP A 126 16.93 -10.63 22.00
CA ASP A 126 15.77 -11.54 22.11
C ASP A 126 16.09 -12.92 21.55
N ARG A 127 16.79 -12.96 20.40
CA ARG A 127 17.27 -14.22 19.82
C ARG A 127 18.25 -14.95 20.74
N LYS A 128 19.09 -14.21 21.48
CA LYS A 128 20.00 -14.81 22.46
C LYS A 128 19.24 -15.41 23.66
N SER A 129 18.20 -14.73 24.16
CA SER A 129 17.37 -15.27 25.26
C SER A 129 16.56 -16.49 24.86
N GLU A 130 16.15 -16.58 23.59
CA GLU A 130 15.38 -17.70 23.05
C GLU A 130 16.25 -18.84 22.49
N GLY A 131 17.58 -18.73 22.57
CA GLY A 131 18.50 -19.74 22.03
C GLY A 131 18.51 -19.82 20.49
N LEU A 132 17.96 -18.81 19.81
CA LEU A 132 17.92 -18.72 18.35
C LEU A 132 19.27 -18.26 17.78
N ALA A 133 19.63 -18.80 16.61
CA ALA A 133 20.81 -18.36 15.87
C ALA A 133 20.75 -16.86 15.54
N LYS A 134 21.91 -16.21 15.43
CA LYS A 134 22.01 -14.79 15.05
C LYS A 134 21.31 -14.55 13.70
N TRP A 135 20.78 -13.35 13.52
CA TRP A 135 20.17 -12.96 12.25
C TRP A 135 21.20 -13.10 11.12
N ASP A 136 20.82 -13.85 10.09
CA ASP A 136 21.71 -14.16 8.98
C ASP A 136 21.81 -12.95 8.04
N ARG A 137 23.00 -12.32 8.08
CA ARG A 137 23.33 -11.18 7.23
C ARG A 137 23.63 -11.57 5.79
N ALA A 138 23.83 -12.85 5.49
CA ALA A 138 24.24 -13.34 4.18
C ALA A 138 23.08 -13.89 3.35
N ASN A 139 21.88 -14.06 3.93
CA ASN A 139 20.70 -14.53 3.19
C ASN A 139 20.20 -13.47 2.19
N PRO A 140 20.33 -13.70 0.86
CA PRO A 140 19.97 -12.71 -0.15
C PRO A 140 18.47 -12.36 -0.16
N GLY A 141 17.61 -13.30 0.25
CA GLY A 141 16.16 -13.10 0.30
C GLY A 141 15.71 -12.18 1.45
N ALA A 142 16.52 -12.10 2.52
CA ALA A 142 16.24 -11.31 3.72
C ALA A 142 17.02 -9.98 3.77
N GLN A 143 18.01 -9.79 2.90
CA GLN A 143 18.76 -8.55 2.80
C GLN A 143 17.87 -7.42 2.26
N ARG A 144 17.76 -6.36 3.06
CA ARG A 144 17.13 -5.10 2.68
C ARG A 144 18.07 -3.97 3.03
N TYR A 145 18.23 -3.02 2.13
CA TYR A 145 19.09 -1.86 2.32
C TYR A 145 18.23 -0.60 2.36
N LEU A 146 18.68 0.40 3.11
CA LEU A 146 18.05 1.73 3.08
C LEU A 146 17.99 2.31 1.65
N CYS A 147 18.96 1.92 0.81
CA CYS A 147 19.02 2.29 -0.60
C CYS A 147 17.82 1.80 -1.43
N ASP A 148 17.10 0.76 -0.99
CA ASP A 148 15.91 0.24 -1.69
C ASP A 148 14.73 1.21 -1.66
N TYR A 149 14.80 2.22 -0.77
CA TYR A 149 13.82 3.30 -0.59
C TYR A 149 14.33 4.64 -1.12
N CYS A 150 15.51 4.68 -1.74
CA CYS A 150 16.16 5.89 -2.24
C CYS A 150 15.72 6.23 -3.68
N PRO A 151 15.60 7.52 -4.05
CA PRO A 151 15.29 7.93 -5.43
C PRO A 151 16.26 7.38 -6.50
N ILE A 152 17.53 7.14 -6.14
CA ILE A 152 18.56 6.62 -7.05
C ILE A 152 18.31 5.16 -7.44
N ARG A 153 17.44 4.44 -6.74
CA ARG A 153 17.17 3.02 -6.99
C ARG A 153 16.83 2.73 -8.44
N SER A 154 15.98 3.53 -9.08
CA SER A 154 15.60 3.34 -10.48
C SER A 154 16.81 3.45 -11.42
N VAL A 155 17.71 4.39 -11.17
CA VAL A 155 18.96 4.58 -11.94
C VAL A 155 19.89 3.38 -11.74
N ALA A 156 20.05 2.92 -10.50
CA ALA A 156 20.87 1.75 -10.19
C ALA A 156 20.31 0.47 -10.83
N GLU A 157 18.99 0.25 -10.76
CA GLU A 157 18.32 -0.88 -11.41
C GLU A 157 18.47 -0.84 -12.93
N GLN A 158 18.36 0.34 -13.55
CA GLN A 158 18.60 0.52 -14.98
C GLN A 158 20.05 0.20 -15.37
N GLN A 159 21.04 0.62 -14.58
CA GLN A 159 22.44 0.29 -14.82
C GLN A 159 22.69 -1.22 -14.76
N VAL A 160 22.13 -1.91 -13.76
CA VAL A 160 22.23 -3.36 -13.63
C VAL A 160 21.57 -4.07 -14.83
N ARG A 161 20.35 -3.65 -15.21
CA ARG A 161 19.65 -4.22 -16.37
C ARG A 161 20.38 -3.98 -17.69
N ARG A 162 21.02 -2.82 -17.84
CA ARG A 162 21.88 -2.49 -18.99
C ARG A 162 23.13 -3.38 -19.03
N GLN A 163 23.79 -3.59 -17.89
CA GLN A 163 24.93 -4.52 -17.80
C GLN A 163 24.51 -5.96 -18.11
N GLN A 164 23.29 -6.35 -17.75
CA GLN A 164 22.68 -7.65 -18.08
C GLN A 164 22.16 -7.74 -19.53
N GLY A 165 22.24 -6.66 -20.32
CA GLY A 165 21.83 -6.65 -21.72
C GLY A 165 20.31 -6.63 -21.95
N LEU A 166 19.50 -6.34 -20.93
CA LEU A 166 18.03 -6.32 -21.01
C LEU A 166 17.48 -5.03 -21.66
N TYR A 167 18.29 -3.97 -21.73
CA TYR A 167 17.98 -2.71 -22.40
C TYR A 167 19.19 -2.27 -23.24
N LYS A 168 18.94 -1.90 -24.50
CA LYS A 168 19.94 -1.37 -25.43
C LYS A 168 20.05 0.14 -25.30
#